data_AF-A0A2V6CQU3-F1
#
_entry.id   AF-A0A2V6CQU3-F1
#
_cell.length_a   1.000
_cell.length_b   1.000
_cell.length_c   1.000
_cell.angle_alpha   90.00
_cell.angle_beta   90.00
_cell.angle_gamma   90.00
#
_symmetry.space_group_name_H-M   'P 1'
#
loop_
_entity.id
_entity.type
_entity.pdbx_description
1 polymer ?
#
loop_
_entity_poly.entity_id
_entity_poly.type
_entity_poly.pdbx_seq_one_letter_code
_entity_poly.pdbx_strand_id
1 'polypeptide(L)'
;MKSILQTLLGLALVGIPTSLRAQIVAKPPLPSAESVLRRVVENYEKENDNDRLFGQRYSYTRTKVTEYRNSKGELKKRELKKSANNPSVVSVTNRPQPVMSK
;
A
#
# COMPACT_ATOMS: atom_id res chain seq x y z
N MET A 1 20.99 51.92 -23.04
CA MET A 1 20.06 51.16 -23.89
C MET A 1 19.67 49.88 -23.16
N LYS A 2 18.51 49.87 -22.48
CA LYS A 2 17.98 48.72 -21.72
C LYS A 2 16.47 48.70 -21.91
N SER A 3 15.96 48.06 -22.97
CA SER A 3 14.52 47.89 -23.15
C SER A 3 14.18 46.95 -24.30
N ILE A 4 14.59 45.67 -24.26
CA ILE A 4 14.00 44.65 -25.17
C ILE A 4 13.96 43.28 -24.47
N LEU A 5 13.30 43.20 -23.31
CA LEU A 5 13.07 41.90 -22.66
C LEU A 5 11.73 41.86 -21.92
N GLN A 6 10.64 42.28 -22.55
CA GLN A 6 9.28 42.14 -21.97
C GLN A 6 8.18 41.82 -22.99
N THR A 7 8.50 41.13 -24.08
CA THR A 7 7.49 40.72 -25.08
C THR A 7 7.56 39.23 -25.39
N LEU A 8 7.49 38.37 -24.37
CA LEU A 8 7.26 36.93 -24.54
C LEU A 8 6.42 36.35 -23.39
N LEU A 9 5.33 37.03 -23.03
CA LEU A 9 4.34 36.50 -22.08
C LEU A 9 2.93 36.80 -22.60
N GLY A 10 2.55 36.13 -23.68
CA GLY A 10 1.27 36.40 -24.32
C GLY A 10 0.84 35.36 -25.35
N LEU A 11 1.33 34.12 -25.27
CA LEU A 11 0.89 33.05 -26.15
C LEU A 11 0.67 31.78 -25.33
N ALA A 12 -0.44 31.10 -25.63
CA ALA A 12 -0.92 29.82 -25.09
C ALA A 12 -1.83 29.89 -23.85
N LEU A 13 -2.99 30.54 -23.98
CA LEU A 13 -4.14 30.23 -23.12
C LEU A 13 -5.47 30.21 -23.88
N VAL A 14 -5.54 29.52 -25.03
CA VAL A 14 -6.82 29.15 -25.65
C VAL A 14 -6.65 27.78 -26.31
N GLY A 15 -7.01 26.72 -25.61
CA GLY A 15 -6.88 25.37 -26.16
C GLY A 15 -7.13 24.23 -25.19
N ILE A 16 -7.90 24.43 -24.12
CA ILE A 16 -8.41 23.31 -23.32
C ILE A 16 -9.77 22.94 -23.91
N PRO A 17 -9.93 21.84 -24.65
CA PRO A 17 -11.25 21.36 -25.02
C PRO A 17 -11.98 20.95 -23.74
N THR A 18 -12.92 21.77 -23.28
CA THR A 18 -13.80 21.48 -22.15
C THR A 18 -14.92 20.52 -22.55
N SER A 19 -14.56 19.32 -23.00
CA SER A 19 -15.55 18.29 -23.34
C SER A 19 -15.06 16.86 -23.08
N LEU A 20 -14.42 16.63 -21.94
CA LEU A 20 -14.43 15.31 -21.32
C LEU A 20 -15.75 15.14 -20.56
N ARG A 21 -16.83 14.86 -21.30
CA ARG A 21 -18.05 14.34 -20.71
C ARG A 21 -17.70 12.97 -20.13
N ALA A 22 -17.73 12.84 -18.81
CA ALA A 22 -17.60 11.55 -18.15
C ALA A 22 -18.66 10.61 -18.73
N GLN A 23 -18.23 9.61 -19.51
CA GLN A 23 -19.13 8.55 -19.93
C GLN A 23 -19.50 7.79 -18.66
N ILE A 24 -20.78 7.87 -18.28
CA ILE A 24 -21.36 6.96 -17.28
C ILE A 24 -21.41 5.60 -17.98
N VAL A 25 -20.30 4.87 -17.92
CA VAL A 25 -20.28 3.48 -18.33
C VAL A 25 -21.23 2.76 -17.38
N ALA A 26 -22.34 2.25 -17.92
CA ALA A 26 -23.25 1.42 -17.16
C ALA A 26 -22.43 0.30 -16.52
N LYS A 27 -22.37 0.27 -15.19
CA LYS A 27 -21.63 -0.76 -14.48
C LYS A 27 -22.22 -2.12 -14.87
N PRO A 28 -21.37 -3.11 -15.20
CA PRO A 28 -21.87 -4.45 -15.46
C PRO A 28 -22.70 -4.93 -14.26
N PRO A 29 -23.75 -5.75 -14.50
CA PRO A 29 -24.55 -6.28 -13.41
C PRO A 29 -23.66 -7.06 -12.43
N LEU A 30 -24.03 -7.01 -11.15
CA LEU A 30 -23.34 -7.79 -10.13
C LEU A 30 -23.46 -9.29 -10.45
N PRO A 31 -22.42 -10.09 -10.12
CA PRO A 31 -22.48 -11.53 -10.28
C PRO A 31 -23.60 -12.13 -9.41
N SER A 32 -24.17 -13.25 -9.85
CA SER A 32 -25.18 -13.97 -9.06
C SER A 32 -24.57 -14.49 -7.76
N ALA A 33 -25.37 -14.56 -6.69
CA ALA A 33 -24.93 -15.10 -5.40
C ALA A 33 -24.36 -16.52 -5.54
N GLU A 34 -25.00 -17.37 -6.36
CA GLU A 34 -24.53 -18.72 -6.65
C GLU A 34 -23.12 -18.73 -7.28
N SER A 35 -22.86 -17.86 -8.25
CA SER A 35 -21.55 -17.77 -8.89
C SER A 35 -20.46 -17.29 -7.92
N VAL A 36 -20.82 -16.44 -6.96
CA VAL A 36 -19.90 -16.00 -5.90
C VAL A 36 -19.60 -17.16 -4.96
N LEU A 37 -20.61 -17.85 -4.45
CA LEU A 37 -20.44 -18.99 -3.53
C LEU A 37 -19.61 -20.12 -4.16
N ARG A 38 -19.85 -20.43 -5.44
CA ARG A 38 -19.07 -21.40 -6.19
C ARG A 38 -17.59 -21.03 -6.25
N ARG A 39 -17.28 -19.77 -6.56
CA ARG A 39 -15.90 -19.26 -6.58
C ARG A 39 -15.22 -19.28 -5.21
N VAL A 40 -15.98 -19.09 -4.12
CA VAL A 40 -15.42 -19.21 -2.76
C VAL A 40 -14.97 -20.64 -2.50
N VAL A 41 -15.83 -21.62 -2.77
CA VAL A 41 -15.51 -23.04 -2.58
C VAL A 41 -14.32 -23.45 -3.46
N GLU A 42 -14.33 -23.06 -4.74
CA GLU A 42 -13.25 -23.37 -5.70
C GLU A 42 -11.88 -22.77 -5.30
N ASN A 43 -11.86 -21.70 -4.51
CA ASN A 43 -10.63 -21.01 -4.13
C ASN A 43 -10.22 -21.23 -2.68
N TYR A 44 -11.07 -21.84 -1.85
CA TYR A 44 -10.80 -22.08 -0.43
C TYR A 44 -9.46 -22.78 -0.20
N GLU A 45 -9.17 -23.85 -0.95
CA GLU A 45 -7.90 -24.59 -0.81
C GLU A 45 -6.68 -23.76 -1.21
N LYS A 46 -6.86 -22.76 -2.09
CA LYS A 46 -5.77 -21.89 -2.58
C LYS A 46 -5.43 -20.78 -1.58
N GLU A 47 -6.33 -20.46 -0.63
CA GLU A 47 -6.05 -19.43 0.38
C GLU A 47 -4.88 -19.82 1.27
N ASN A 48 -4.79 -21.10 1.66
CA ASN A 48 -3.67 -21.59 2.47
C ASN A 48 -2.33 -21.51 1.73
N ASP A 49 -2.32 -21.79 0.43
CA ASP A 49 -1.13 -21.61 -0.40
C ASP A 49 -0.75 -20.14 -0.57
N ASN A 50 -1.74 -19.26 -0.72
CA ASN A 50 -1.52 -17.81 -0.78
C ASN A 50 -0.92 -17.27 0.52
N ASP A 51 -1.44 -17.70 1.67
CA ASP A 51 -0.91 -17.32 2.98
C ASP A 51 0.52 -17.81 3.18
N ARG A 52 0.80 -19.05 2.74
CA ARG A 52 2.16 -19.62 2.76
C ARG A 52 3.11 -18.82 1.89
N LEU A 53 2.73 -18.50 0.65
CA LEU A 53 3.53 -17.69 -0.27
C LEU A 53 3.72 -16.26 0.24
N PHE A 54 2.68 -15.67 0.82
CA PHE A 54 2.72 -14.34 1.41
C PHE A 54 3.72 -14.32 2.58
N GLY A 55 3.61 -15.26 3.53
CA GLY A 55 4.55 -15.34 4.65
C GLY A 55 6.01 -15.55 4.24
N GLN A 56 6.25 -16.27 3.14
CA GLN A 56 7.60 -16.49 2.61
C GLN A 56 8.20 -15.26 1.92
N ARG A 57 7.37 -14.36 1.38
CA ARG A 57 7.83 -13.26 0.53
C ARG A 57 7.64 -11.89 1.16
N TYR A 58 6.74 -11.78 2.13
CA TYR A 58 6.38 -10.50 2.74
C TYR A 58 7.47 -10.03 3.69
N SER A 59 8.24 -9.04 3.24
CA SER A 59 9.27 -8.37 4.04
C SER A 59 8.83 -6.97 4.42
N TYR A 60 9.14 -6.55 5.65
CA TYR A 60 8.94 -5.17 6.08
C TYR A 60 10.09 -4.69 6.96
N THR A 61 10.30 -3.37 6.96
CA THR A 61 11.09 -2.70 7.99
C THR A 61 10.17 -1.75 8.75
N ARG A 62 10.15 -1.87 10.07
CA ARG A 62 9.40 -1.01 10.98
C ARG A 62 10.38 -0.11 11.72
N THR A 63 10.09 1.17 11.69
CA THR A 63 10.75 2.19 12.50
C THR A 63 9.74 2.75 13.48
N LYS A 64 10.01 2.65 14.79
CA LYS A 64 9.21 3.25 15.85
C LYS A 64 10.03 4.35 16.51
N VAL A 65 9.49 5.56 16.53
CA VAL A 65 10.02 6.69 17.29
C VAL A 65 9.13 6.91 18.50
N THR A 66 9.71 7.00 19.69
CA THR A 66 9.00 7.37 20.92
C THR A 66 9.60 8.65 21.45
N GLU A 67 8.77 9.68 21.60
CA GLU A 67 9.20 11.00 22.04
C GLU A 67 8.60 11.32 23.39
N TYR A 68 9.46 11.69 24.34
CA TYR A 68 9.06 12.14 25.65
C TYR A 68 9.22 13.65 25.67
N ARG A 69 8.12 14.38 25.94
CA ARG A 69 8.10 15.84 26.04
C ARG A 69 7.90 16.29 27.48
N ASN A 70 8.38 17.48 27.82
CA ASN A 70 8.08 18.10 29.11
C ASN A 70 6.71 18.82 29.08
N SER A 71 6.31 19.43 30.19
CA SER A 71 5.03 20.18 30.32
C SER A 71 4.93 21.41 29.41
N LYS A 72 6.06 21.90 28.87
CA LYS A 72 6.12 22.98 27.88
C LYS A 72 6.08 22.47 26.44
N GLY A 73 6.01 21.15 26.23
CA GLY A 73 6.02 20.52 24.91
C GLY A 73 7.42 20.33 24.30
N GLU A 74 8.49 20.67 25.04
CA GLU A 74 9.87 20.53 24.57
C GLU A 74 10.31 19.07 24.64
N LEU A 75 11.05 18.62 23.62
CA LEU A 75 11.54 17.25 23.54
C LEU A 75 12.61 16.99 24.61
N LYS A 76 12.31 16.10 25.56
CA LYS A 76 13.21 15.68 26.62
C LYS A 76 14.05 14.46 26.22
N LYS A 77 13.43 13.51 25.51
CA LYS A 77 14.08 12.26 25.09
C LYS A 77 13.43 11.73 23.83
N ARG A 78 14.22 11.12 22.95
CA ARG A 78 13.74 10.37 21.78
C ARG A 78 14.35 8.99 21.80
N GLU A 79 13.51 7.97 21.64
CA GLU A 79 13.91 6.58 21.48
C GLU A 79 13.57 6.12 20.07
N LEU A 80 14.52 5.44 19.43
CA LEU A 80 14.37 4.88 18.09
C LEU A 80 14.49 3.37 18.18
N LYS A 81 13.45 2.66 17.77
CA LYS A 81 13.47 1.21 17.63
C LYS A 81 13.28 0.84 16.17
N LYS A 82 14.25 0.13 15.59
CA LYS A 82 14.14 -0.48 14.26
C LYS A 82 13.95 -1.98 14.41
N SER A 83 13.03 -2.55 13.65
CA SER A 83 12.84 -4.00 13.54
C SER A 83 12.51 -4.33 12.10
N ALA A 84 12.93 -5.48 11.60
CA ALA A 84 12.60 -5.93 10.26
C ALA A 84 12.05 -7.36 10.31
N ASN A 85 11.12 -7.66 9.41
CA ASN A 85 10.80 -9.02 9.01
C ASN A 85 11.40 -9.21 7.62
N ASN A 86 12.37 -10.11 7.51
CA ASN A 86 12.90 -10.50 6.22
C ASN A 86 13.03 -12.03 6.16
N PRO A 87 12.05 -12.72 5.54
CA PRO A 87 12.03 -14.18 5.48
C PRO A 87 13.29 -14.80 4.84
N SER A 88 14.00 -14.09 3.95
CA SER A 88 15.24 -14.59 3.33
C SER A 88 16.49 -14.42 4.20
N VAL A 89 16.40 -13.68 5.31
CA VAL A 89 17.50 -13.48 6.27
C VAL A 89 17.29 -14.28 7.56
N VAL A 90 16.04 -14.62 7.89
CA VAL A 90 15.71 -15.48 9.03
C VAL A 90 15.90 -16.94 8.62
N SER A 91 17.04 -17.52 8.96
CA SER A 91 17.26 -18.96 8.88
C SER A 91 16.14 -19.70 9.63
N VAL A 92 15.63 -20.77 9.01
CA VAL A 92 14.42 -21.56 9.35
C VAL A 92 14.41 -22.14 10.78
N THR A 93 15.46 -21.93 11.56
CA THR A 93 15.71 -22.55 12.87
C THR A 93 14.70 -22.19 13.97
N ASN A 94 13.89 -21.13 13.82
CA ASN A 94 12.95 -20.67 14.86
C ASN A 94 11.45 -20.72 14.46
N ARG A 95 11.07 -21.44 13.41
CA ARG A 95 9.65 -21.57 13.06
C ARG A 95 8.98 -22.61 14.00
N PRO A 96 8.00 -22.24 14.83
CA PRO A 96 7.23 -23.24 15.58
C PRO A 96 6.54 -24.18 14.58
N GLN A 97 6.78 -25.48 14.75
CA GLN A 97 6.16 -26.54 13.95
C GLN A 97 4.64 -26.56 14.22
N PRO A 98 3.81 -26.80 13.19
CA PRO A 98 2.38 -26.93 13.38
C PRO A 98 2.10 -28.14 14.30
N VAL A 99 1.28 -27.93 15.34
CA VAL A 99 0.84 -29.00 16.22
C VAL A 99 -0.11 -29.89 15.42
N MET A 100 0.32 -31.12 15.13
CA MET A 100 -0.58 -32.13 14.57
C MET A 100 -1.60 -32.53 15.65
N SER A 101 -2.87 -32.22 15.42
CA SER A 101 -3.96 -32.82 16.17
C SER A 101 -4.07 -34.30 15.79
N LYS A 102 -4.16 -35.17 16.80
CA LYS A 102 -4.51 -36.59 16.65
C LYS A 102 -6.00 -36.76 16.33
#